data_AF-A0A967GX09-F1
#
_entry.id   AF-A0A967GX09-F1
#
_cell.length_a   1.000
_cell.length_b   1.000
_cell.length_c   1.000
_cell.angle_alpha   90.00
_cell.angle_beta   90.00
_cell.angle_gamma   90.00
#
_symmetry.space_group_name_H-M   'P 1'
#
loop_
_entity.id
_entity.type
_entity.pdbx_description
1 polymer ?
#
loop_
_entity_poly.entity_id
_entity_poly.type
_entity_poly.pdbx_seq_one_letter_code
_entity_poly.pdbx_strand_id
1 'polypeptide(L)'
;MARPGGRAASVFGVRSPCAFEAAAAELSAALDAVADALLSPAEAAELAGVSERTLRSWRSKGRIRNHGTEGRPRYRRGELPRRPLRDHDHEGYDPRADALELSR
;
A
#
# COMPACT_ATOMS: atom_id res chain seq x y z
N MET A 1 -39.12 -4.59 46.68
CA MET A 1 -37.71 -4.13 46.70
C MET A 1 -37.10 -4.36 45.33
N ALA A 2 -36.99 -3.31 44.52
CA ALA A 2 -36.54 -3.38 43.12
C ALA A 2 -35.03 -3.14 43.03
N ARG A 3 -34.32 -3.97 42.27
CA ARG A 3 -32.91 -3.75 41.91
C ARG A 3 -32.84 -2.85 40.67
N PRO A 4 -32.14 -1.72 40.69
CA PRO A 4 -31.90 -0.97 39.46
C PRO A 4 -30.82 -1.68 38.64
N GLY A 5 -31.23 -2.19 37.48
CA GLY A 5 -30.34 -2.68 36.44
C GLY A 5 -29.65 -1.51 35.74
N GLY A 6 -28.40 -1.22 36.12
CA GLY A 6 -27.53 -0.31 35.39
C GLY A 6 -26.81 -1.07 34.27
N ARG A 7 -27.40 -1.11 33.07
CA ARG A 7 -26.68 -1.53 31.86
C ARG A 7 -26.12 -0.28 31.15
N ALA A 8 -24.82 -0.39 30.86
CA ALA A 8 -24.11 0.14 29.70
C ALA A 8 -24.08 1.66 29.49
N ALA A 9 -22.95 2.26 29.86
CA ALA A 9 -22.28 3.19 28.96
C ALA A 9 -21.02 2.49 28.45
N SER A 10 -21.16 1.74 27.35
CA SER A 10 -20.00 1.34 26.57
C SER A 10 -19.45 2.63 25.99
N VAL A 11 -18.47 3.21 26.66
CA VAL A 11 -17.71 4.35 26.16
C VAL A 11 -16.99 3.81 24.93
N PHE A 12 -17.58 4.01 23.76
CA PHE A 12 -16.81 3.99 22.53
C PHE A 12 -15.75 5.06 22.74
N GLY A 13 -14.55 4.63 23.15
CA GLY A 13 -13.41 5.48 23.39
C GLY A 13 -13.11 6.21 22.10
N VAL A 14 -13.63 7.42 21.98
CA VAL A 14 -13.33 8.33 20.88
C VAL A 14 -11.84 8.58 21.02
N ARG A 15 -11.04 7.80 20.27
CA ARG A 15 -9.61 8.06 20.13
C ARG A 15 -9.50 9.51 19.70
N SER A 16 -8.79 10.32 20.49
CA SER A 16 -8.64 11.75 20.24
C SER A 16 -8.26 11.97 18.77
N PRO A 17 -8.87 12.94 18.06
CA PRO A 17 -8.60 13.18 16.63
C PRO A 17 -7.10 13.32 16.33
N CYS A 18 -6.32 13.90 17.26
CA CYS A 18 -4.86 14.01 17.14
C CYS A 18 -4.13 12.67 17.06
N ALA A 19 -4.67 11.59 17.64
CA ALA A 19 -4.06 10.26 17.55
C ALA A 19 -4.17 9.68 16.13
N PHE A 20 -5.25 9.99 15.41
CA PHE A 20 -5.40 9.58 14.02
C PHE A 20 -4.52 10.41 13.08
N GLU A 21 -4.39 11.71 13.33
CA GLU A 21 -3.50 12.57 12.56
C GLU A 21 -2.03 12.15 12.72
N ALA A 22 -1.59 11.86 13.95
CA ALA A 22 -0.25 11.34 14.21
C ALA A 22 -0.02 9.99 13.50
N ALA A 23 -0.96 9.05 13.62
CA ALA A 23 -0.86 7.76 12.94
C ALA A 23 -0.86 7.89 11.41
N ALA A 24 -1.65 8.81 10.85
CA ALA A 24 -1.68 9.08 9.42
C ALA A 24 -0.35 9.67 8.93
N ALA A 25 0.26 10.58 9.70
CA ALA A 25 1.57 11.14 9.40
C ALA A 25 2.68 10.07 9.46
N GLU A 26 2.67 9.22 10.49
CA GLU A 26 3.60 8.08 10.60
C GLU A 26 3.45 7.11 9.42
N LEU A 27 2.21 6.78 9.05
CA LEU A 27 1.94 5.91 7.91
C LEU A 27 2.42 6.54 6.59
N SER A 28 2.16 7.83 6.38
CA SER A 28 2.64 8.55 5.19
C SER A 28 4.16 8.48 5.09
N ALA A 29 4.86 8.78 6.18
CA ALA A 29 6.32 8.73 6.22
C ALA A 29 6.86 7.32 5.93
N ALA A 30 6.19 6.28 6.44
CA ALA A 30 6.55 4.89 6.16
C ALA A 30 6.34 4.53 4.68
N LEU A 31 5.23 4.99 4.08
CA LEU A 31 4.95 4.76 2.65
C LEU A 31 5.97 5.48 1.76
N ASP A 32 6.34 6.71 2.11
CA ASP A 32 7.35 7.49 1.40
C ASP A 32 8.73 6.81 1.47
N ALA A 33 9.12 6.30 2.65
CA ALA A 33 10.35 5.54 2.81
C ALA A 33 10.40 4.29 1.92
N VAL A 34 9.27 3.59 1.77
CA VAL A 34 9.15 2.43 0.87
C VAL A 34 9.19 2.87 -0.60
N ALA A 35 8.55 3.98 -0.96
CA ALA A 35 8.55 4.51 -2.31
C ALA A 35 9.96 4.96 -2.77
N ASP A 36 10.76 5.47 -1.84
CA ASP A 36 12.12 5.95 -2.09
C ASP A 36 13.18 4.85 -2.05
N ALA A 37 12.80 3.61 -1.74
CA ALA A 37 13.69 2.46 -1.80
C ALA A 37 14.31 2.32 -3.20
N LEU A 38 15.65 2.23 -3.24
CA LEU A 38 16.43 2.10 -4.47
C LEU A 38 16.63 0.63 -4.85
N LEU A 39 16.08 0.25 -6.00
CA LEU A 39 16.11 -1.10 -6.52
C LEU A 39 17.20 -1.26 -7.58
N SER A 40 17.79 -2.45 -7.64
CA SER A 40 18.58 -2.91 -8.79
C SER A 40 17.72 -3.05 -10.06
N PRO A 41 18.33 -3.17 -11.25
CA PRO A 41 17.59 -3.43 -12.48
C PRO A 41 16.75 -4.70 -12.43
N ALA A 42 17.28 -5.77 -11.82
CA ALA A 42 16.59 -7.06 -11.69
C ALA A 42 15.35 -6.94 -10.79
N GLU A 43 15.51 -6.37 -9.59
CA GLU A 43 14.39 -6.16 -8.64
C GLU A 43 13.32 -5.21 -9.23
N ALA A 44 13.75 -4.15 -9.92
CA ALA A 44 12.85 -3.23 -10.59
C ALA A 44 12.07 -3.91 -11.73
N ALA A 45 12.71 -4.82 -12.46
CA ALA A 45 12.12 -5.54 -13.59
C ALA A 45 11.04 -6.50 -13.09
N GLU A 46 11.36 -7.25 -12.04
CA GLU A 46 10.44 -8.13 -11.34
C GLU A 46 9.22 -7.36 -10.81
N LEU A 47 9.46 -6.25 -10.09
CA LEU A 47 8.38 -5.45 -9.51
C LEU A 47 7.46 -4.85 -10.58
N ALA A 48 8.03 -4.34 -11.68
CA ALA A 48 7.27 -3.76 -12.77
C ALA A 48 6.64 -4.82 -13.70
N GLY A 49 7.00 -6.09 -13.56
CA GLY A 49 6.54 -7.18 -14.42
C GLY A 49 7.02 -7.06 -15.87
N VAL A 50 8.22 -6.52 -16.09
CA VAL A 50 8.83 -6.34 -17.42
C VAL A 50 10.25 -6.88 -17.46
N SER A 51 10.84 -6.99 -18.65
CA SER A 51 12.27 -7.35 -18.77
C SER A 51 13.20 -6.18 -18.42
N GLU A 52 14.43 -6.47 -17.98
CA GLU A 52 15.47 -5.45 -17.78
C GLU A 52 15.78 -4.65 -19.06
N ARG A 53 15.65 -5.29 -20.23
CA ARG A 53 15.79 -4.61 -21.53
C ARG A 53 14.72 -3.53 -21.70
N THR A 54 13.48 -3.81 -21.29
CA THR A 54 12.37 -2.84 -21.29
C THR A 54 12.67 -1.68 -20.33
N LEU A 55 13.16 -1.95 -19.12
CA LEU A 55 13.58 -0.89 -18.19
C LEU A 55 14.68 -0.01 -18.79
N ARG A 56 15.68 -0.61 -19.44
CA ARG A 56 16.75 0.14 -20.10
C ARG A 56 16.20 1.05 -21.19
N SER A 57 15.20 0.59 -21.95
CA SER A 57 14.50 1.41 -22.95
C SER A 57 13.69 2.54 -22.33
N TRP A 58 13.00 2.30 -21.21
CA TRP A 58 12.28 3.35 -20.49
C TRP A 58 13.23 4.42 -19.96
N ARG A 59 14.39 4.00 -19.42
CA ARG A 59 15.45 4.92 -19.00
C ARG A 59 15.97 5.76 -20.17
N SER A 60 16.29 5.13 -21.31
CA SER A 60 16.80 5.87 -22.48
C SER A 60 15.77 6.83 -23.06
N LYS A 61 14.47 6.55 -22.88
CA LYS A 61 13.35 7.42 -23.27
C LYS A 61 12.99 8.46 -22.20
N GLY A 62 13.70 8.50 -21.06
CA GLY A 62 13.45 9.44 -19.97
C GLY A 62 12.18 9.17 -19.14
N ARG A 63 11.57 7.98 -19.27
CA ARG A 63 10.34 7.64 -18.50
C ARG A 63 10.62 7.28 -17.05
N ILE A 64 11.82 6.77 -16.76
CA ILE A 64 12.31 6.46 -15.41
C ILE A 64 13.72 7.00 -15.27
N ARG A 65 14.10 7.44 -14.07
CA ARG A 65 15.42 8.04 -13.82
C ARG A 65 16.39 7.01 -13.26
N ASN A 66 17.67 7.17 -13.57
CA ASN A 66 18.72 6.48 -12.85
C ASN A 66 19.07 7.29 -11.59
N HIS A 67 18.85 6.71 -10.41
CA HIS A 67 19.24 7.28 -9.12
C HIS A 67 20.56 6.71 -8.58
N GLY A 68 21.17 5.77 -9.32
CA GLY A 68 22.49 5.22 -9.03
C GLY A 68 23.60 5.92 -9.81
N THR A 69 24.81 5.37 -9.73
CA THR A 69 25.94 5.87 -10.51
C THR A 69 25.90 5.38 -11.96
N GLU A 70 26.70 5.99 -12.82
CA GLU A 70 26.93 5.47 -14.16
C GLU A 70 27.46 4.02 -14.10
N GLY A 71 26.94 3.15 -14.96
CA GLY A 71 27.25 1.70 -14.94
C GLY A 71 26.56 0.88 -13.84
N ARG A 72 26.02 1.49 -12.78
CA ARG A 72 25.28 0.80 -11.70
C ARG A 72 23.90 1.42 -11.49
N PRO A 73 22.97 1.21 -12.43
CA PRO A 73 21.67 1.87 -12.37
C PRO A 73 20.86 1.43 -11.16
N ARG A 74 20.21 2.41 -10.50
CA ARG A 74 19.23 2.19 -9.43
C ARG A 74 17.94 2.92 -9.76
N TYR A 75 16.82 2.34 -9.38
CA TYR A 75 15.48 2.87 -9.68
C TYR A 75 14.69 3.02 -8.38
N ARG A 76 14.02 4.16 -8.20
CA ARG A 76 13.11 4.33 -7.05
C ARG A 76 11.88 3.45 -7.25
N ARG A 77 11.47 2.73 -6.21
CA ARG A 77 10.28 1.88 -6.23
C ARG A 77 9.03 2.63 -6.66
N GLY A 78 8.87 3.88 -6.23
CA GLY A 78 7.72 4.74 -6.55
C GLY A 78 7.65 5.24 -8.00
N GLU A 79 8.77 5.25 -8.74
CA GLU A 79 8.79 5.68 -10.15
C GLU A 79 8.39 4.56 -11.13
N LEU A 80 8.45 3.31 -10.68
CA LEU A 80 8.17 2.17 -11.53
C LEU A 80 6.66 2.05 -11.76
N PRO A 81 6.23 1.79 -13.00
CA PRO A 81 4.82 1.53 -13.24
C PRO A 81 4.42 0.29 -12.45
N ARG A 82 3.40 0.44 -11.60
CA ARG A 82 2.81 -0.71 -10.93
C ARG A 82 2.13 -1.54 -12.00
N ARG A 83 2.51 -2.81 -12.08
CA ARG A 83 1.70 -3.79 -12.79
C ARG A 83 0.30 -3.68 -12.17
N PRO A 84 -0.76 -3.42 -12.94
CA PRO A 84 -2.09 -3.57 -12.39
C PRO A 84 -2.11 -4.99 -11.83
N LEU A 85 -2.46 -5.14 -10.55
CA LEU A 85 -2.83 -6.45 -10.06
C LEU A 85 -3.80 -6.95 -11.11
N ARG A 86 -3.46 -8.05 -11.80
CA ARG A 86 -4.49 -8.74 -12.56
C ARG A 86 -5.59 -8.91 -11.54
N ASP A 87 -6.79 -8.39 -11.84
CA ASP A 87 -7.94 -8.69 -11.03
C ASP A 87 -7.86 -10.20 -10.84
N HIS A 88 -7.49 -10.60 -9.63
CA HIS A 88 -7.66 -11.98 -9.27
C HIS A 88 -9.16 -12.11 -9.43
N ASP A 89 -9.58 -12.90 -10.42
CA ASP A 89 -10.99 -13.15 -10.69
C ASP A 89 -11.62 -13.34 -9.32
N HIS A 90 -12.37 -12.33 -8.86
CA HIS A 90 -13.11 -12.40 -7.61
C HIS A 90 -14.31 -13.31 -7.90
N GLU A 91 -14.04 -14.52 -8.39
CA GLU A 91 -14.94 -15.64 -8.41
C GLU A 91 -15.19 -16.00 -6.94
N GLY A 92 -16.12 -15.28 -6.31
CA GLY A 92 -16.78 -15.76 -5.10
C GLY A 92 -16.74 -14.86 -3.86
N TYR A 93 -16.04 -13.72 -3.84
CA TYR A 93 -16.16 -12.82 -2.69
C TYR A 93 -17.33 -11.85 -2.85
N ASP A 94 -18.46 -12.18 -2.22
CA ASP A 94 -19.59 -11.25 -2.05
C ASP A 94 -19.53 -10.60 -0.66
N PRO A 95 -19.08 -9.35 -0.53
CA PRO A 95 -18.97 -8.66 0.76
C PRO A 95 -20.34 -8.45 1.43
N ARG A 96 -21.44 -8.46 0.66
CA ARG A 96 -22.79 -8.31 1.24
C ARG A 96 -23.25 -9.60 1.90
N ALA A 97 -22.97 -10.75 1.29
CA ALA A 97 -23.28 -12.05 1.87
C ALA A 97 -22.53 -12.24 3.21
N ASP A 98 -21.23 -11.96 3.23
CA ASP A 98 -20.39 -12.01 4.42
C ASP A 98 -20.89 -11.10 5.55
N ALA A 99 -21.25 -9.85 5.24
CA ALA A 99 -21.75 -8.91 6.24
C ALA A 99 -23.08 -9.34 6.87
N LEU A 100 -23.94 -10.01 6.09
CA LEU A 100 -25.19 -10.58 6.59
C LEU A 100 -24.97 -11.79 7.50
N GLU A 101 -23.93 -12.60 7.26
CA GLU A 101 -23.57 -13.69 8.17
C GLU A 101 -23.07 -13.18 9.53
N LEU A 102 -22.27 -12.12 9.54
CA LEU A 102 -21.71 -11.56 10.78
C LEU A 102 -22.72 -10.82 11.66
N SER A 103 -23.92 -10.53 11.15
CA SER A 103 -24.96 -9.79 11.88
C SER A 103 -26.04 -10.69 12.50
N ARG A 104 -25.90 -12.02 12.39
CA ARG A 104 -26.76 -13.03 13.03
C ARG A 104 -26.20 -13.53 14.35
#